data_AF-A0A968M777-F1
#
_entry.id   AF-A0A968M777-F1
#
_cell.length_a   1.000
_cell.length_b   1.000
_cell.length_c   1.000
_cell.angle_alpha   90.00
_cell.angle_beta   90.00
_cell.angle_gamma   90.00
#
_symmetry.space_group_name_H-M   'P 1'
#
loop_
_entity.id
_entity.type
_entity.pdbx_description
1 polymer ?
#
loop_
_entity_poly.entity_id
_entity_poly.type
_entity_poly.pdbx_seq_one_letter_code
_entity_poly.pdbx_strand_id
1 'polypeptide(L)' 'MSTFKAVIGQSPHHYVMGRRVELARYLLGSSHLSLSRIAAEVGFASQSHMNRHFKRILGITPKQAKPDKT' A
#
# COMPACT_ATOMS: atom_id res chain seq x y z
N MET A 1 3.61 -4.43 26.74
CA MET A 1 3.02 -3.90 25.48
C MET A 1 3.88 -2.75 24.99
N SER A 2 4.13 -2.60 23.69
CA SER A 2 4.85 -1.40 23.21
C SER A 2 3.97 -0.16 23.38
N THR A 3 4.57 0.96 23.76
CA THR A 3 3.90 2.26 23.93
C THR A 3 3.09 2.65 22.70
N PHE A 4 3.62 2.38 21.49
CA PHE A 4 2.90 2.61 20.24
C PHE A 4 1.58 1.81 20.14
N LYS A 5 1.60 0.52 20.48
CA LYS A 5 0.37 -0.30 20.41
C LYS A 5 -0.66 0.14 21.44
N ALA A 6 -0.22 0.61 22.61
CA ALA A 6 -1.12 1.14 23.64
C ALA A 6 -1.85 2.41 23.19
N VAL A 7 -1.19 3.27 22.38
CA VAL A 7 -1.77 4.52 21.88
C VAL A 7 -2.55 4.34 20.57
N ILE A 8 -2.02 3.55 19.63
CA ILE A 8 -2.53 3.44 18.24
C ILE A 8 -3.40 2.18 18.04
N GLY A 9 -3.41 1.26 19.00
CA GLY A 9 -4.22 0.03 18.94
C GLY A 9 -3.67 -1.07 18.01
N GLN A 10 -2.61 -0.80 17.25
CA GLN A 10 -1.97 -1.75 16.33
C GLN A 10 -0.45 -1.76 16.47
N SER A 11 0.18 -2.83 15.96
CA SER A 11 1.65 -2.90 15.92
C SER A 11 2.20 -1.82 14.96
N PRO A 12 3.41 -1.28 15.24
CA PRO A 12 4.06 -0.33 14.33
C PRO A 12 4.13 -0.84 12.88
N HIS A 13 4.43 -2.12 12.71
CA HIS A 13 4.49 -2.75 11.38
C HIS A 13 3.14 -2.69 10.65
N HIS A 14 2.03 -3.03 11.31
CA HIS A 14 0.70 -2.93 10.68
C HIS A 14 0.34 -1.50 10.31
N TYR A 15 0.64 -0.53 11.18
CA TYR A 15 0.42 0.87 10.88
C TYR A 15 1.20 1.30 9.62
N VAL A 16 2.50 1.01 9.57
CA VAL A 16 3.34 1.38 8.42
C VAL A 16 2.86 0.70 7.14
N MET A 17 2.48 -0.58 7.18
CA MET A 17 1.93 -1.27 6.01
C MET A 17 0.63 -0.61 5.52
N GLY A 18 -0.25 -0.19 6.43
CA GLY A 18 -1.46 0.56 6.10
C GLY A 18 -1.15 1.86 5.36
N ARG A 19 -0.25 2.69 5.93
CA ARG A 19 0.16 3.97 5.33
C ARG A 19 0.79 3.79 3.94
N ARG A 20 1.59 2.74 3.74
CA ARG A 20 2.18 2.42 2.43
C ARG A 20 1.11 2.02 1.41
N VAL A 21 0.11 1.26 1.82
CA VAL A 21 -1.01 0.87 0.94
C VAL A 21 -1.89 2.08 0.58
N GLU A 22 -2.15 2.97 1.52
CA GLU A 22 -2.87 4.24 1.25
C GLU A 22 -2.13 5.09 0.22
N LEU A 23 -0.82 5.27 0.38
CA LEU A 23 -0.01 6.02 -0.57
C LEU A 23 0.03 5.34 -1.95
N ALA A 24 0.12 4.01 -1.99
CA ALA A 24 0.06 3.27 -3.25
C ALA A 24 -1.27 3.51 -3.95
N ARG A 25 -2.39 3.49 -3.22
CA ARG A 25 -3.73 3.76 -3.77
C ARG A 25 -3.81 5.16 -4.36
N TYR A 26 -3.26 6.15 -3.68
CA TYR A 26 -3.18 7.52 -4.19
C TYR A 26 -2.39 7.58 -5.52
N LEU A 27 -1.16 7.05 -5.54
CA LEU A 27 -0.30 7.08 -6.72
C LEU A 27 -0.87 6.31 -7.93
N LEU A 28 -1.66 5.25 -7.69
CA LEU A 28 -2.36 4.52 -8.75
C LEU A 28 -3.38 5.40 -9.49
N GLY A 29 -4.04 6.32 -8.78
CA GLY A 29 -5.03 7.23 -9.36
C GLY A 29 -4.44 8.57 -9.83
N SER A 30 -3.31 9.00 -9.27
CA SER A 30 -2.75 10.33 -9.51
C SER A 30 -1.49 10.36 -10.40
N SER A 31 -0.99 9.19 -10.84
CA SER A 31 0.27 9.11 -11.60
C SER A 31 0.22 8.10 -12.75
N HIS A 32 1.19 8.21 -13.65
CA HIS A 32 1.36 7.29 -14.78
C HIS A 32 2.33 6.15 -14.48
N LEU A 33 2.79 6.03 -13.23
CA LEU A 33 3.83 5.07 -12.83
C LEU A 33 3.39 3.61 -13.03
N SER A 34 4.38 2.76 -13.32
CA SER A 34 4.19 1.31 -13.32
C SER A 34 3.96 0.80 -11.88
N LEU A 35 3.31 -0.35 -11.75
CA LEU A 35 3.10 -0.97 -10.43
C LEU A 35 4.42 -1.27 -9.70
N SER A 36 5.48 -1.62 -10.46
CA SER A 36 6.82 -1.84 -9.92
C SER A 36 7.46 -0.57 -9.40
N ARG A 37 7.29 0.57 -10.10
CA ARG A 37 7.76 1.86 -9.61
C ARG A 37 6.99 2.31 -8.37
N ILE A 38 5.66 2.23 -8.39
CA ILE A 38 4.85 2.58 -7.22
C ILE A 38 5.29 1.76 -5.99
N ALA A 39 5.54 0.46 -6.16
CA ALA A 39 6.02 -0.37 -5.06
C ALA A 39 7.33 0.13 -4.45
N ALA A 40 8.30 0.52 -5.29
CA ALA A 40 9.56 1.09 -4.83
C ALA A 40 9.36 2.44 -4.12
N GLU A 41 8.55 3.35 -4.70
CA GLU A 41 8.28 4.68 -4.15
C GLU A 41 7.62 4.62 -2.77
N VAL A 42 6.68 3.70 -2.56
CA VAL A 42 6.01 3.55 -1.26
C VAL A 42 6.78 2.64 -0.30
N GLY A 43 7.97 2.16 -0.67
CA GLY A 43 8.88 1.42 0.20
C GLY A 43 8.61 -0.09 0.32
N PHE A 44 7.87 -0.71 -0.61
CA PHE A 44 7.80 -2.16 -0.71
C PHE A 44 9.02 -2.74 -1.42
N ALA A 45 9.51 -3.88 -0.93
CA ALA A 45 10.65 -4.59 -1.54
C ALA A 45 10.38 -5.07 -2.98
N SER A 46 9.11 -5.27 -3.36
CA SER A 46 8.73 -5.64 -4.73
C SER A 46 7.25 -5.36 -5.00
N GLN A 47 6.88 -5.34 -6.27
CA GLN A 47 5.48 -5.26 -6.71
C GLN A 47 4.63 -6.39 -6.11
N SER A 48 5.13 -7.63 -6.08
CA SER A 48 4.40 -8.76 -5.52
C SER A 48 4.16 -8.62 -4.01
N HIS A 49 5.12 -8.04 -3.29
CA HIS A 49 4.96 -7.73 -1.87
C HIS A 49 3.87 -6.67 -1.66
N MET A 50 3.91 -5.58 -2.43
CA MET A 50 2.86 -4.55 -2.43
C MET A 50 1.49 -5.15 -2.75
N ASN A 51 1.37 -5.96 -3.81
CA ASN A 51 0.11 -6.57 -4.24
C ASN A 51 -0.55 -7.40 -3.12
N ARG A 52 0.25 -8.19 -2.38
CA ARG A 52 -0.25 -9.00 -1.26
C ARG A 52 -0.83 -8.14 -0.14
N HIS A 53 -0.12 -7.09 0.27
CA HIS A 53 -0.59 -6.20 1.33
C HIS A 53 -1.79 -5.36 0.89
N PHE A 54 -1.74 -4.84 -0.34
CA PHE A 54 -2.83 -4.06 -0.91
C PHE A 54 -4.13 -4.88 -0.96
N LYS A 55 -4.08 -6.12 -1.49
CA LYS A 55 -5.26 -7.01 -1.51
C LYS A 55 -5.73 -7.37 -0.12
N ARG A 56 -4.82 -7.65 0.82
CA ARG A 56 -5.17 -7.98 2.21
C ARG A 56 -5.87 -6.82 2.92
N ILE A 57 -5.46 -5.58 2.68
CA ILE A 57 -5.94 -4.39 3.38
C ILE A 57 -7.18 -3.79 2.70
N LEU A 58 -7.22 -3.76 1.36
CA LEU A 58 -8.29 -3.09 0.60
C LEU A 58 -9.25 -4.04 -0.13
N GLY A 59 -9.02 -5.36 -0.07
CA GLY A 59 -9.87 -6.38 -0.69
C GLY A 59 -9.73 -6.52 -2.22
N ILE A 60 -9.12 -5.55 -2.89
CA ILE A 60 -8.91 -5.53 -4.35
C ILE A 60 -7.42 -5.49 -4.69
N THR A 61 -7.05 -5.87 -5.92
CA THR A 61 -5.65 -5.78 -6.37
C THR A 61 -5.30 -4.36 -6.85
N PRO A 62 -4.02 -3.96 -6.82
CA PRO A 62 -3.58 -2.69 -7.40
C PRO A 62 -3.98 -2.50 -8.86
N LYS A 63 -4.06 -3.60 -9.63
CA LYS A 63 -4.51 -3.55 -11.04
C LYS A 63 -5.99 -3.18 -11.16
N GLN A 64 -6.84 -3.69 -10.27
CA GLN A 64 -8.28 -3.35 -10.23
C GLN A 64 -8.52 -1.93 -9.72
N ALA A 65 -7.64 -1.42 -8.85
CA ALA A 65 -7.74 -0.06 -8.31
C ALA A 65 -7.20 1.01 -9.27
N LYS A 66 -6.41 0.63 -10.28
CA LYS A 66 -5.86 1.56 -11.27
C LYS A 66 -6.98 1.93 -12.25
N PRO A 67 -7.33 3.21 -12.41
CA PRO A 67 -8.36 3.61 -13.36
C PRO A 67 -7.94 3.24 -14.79
N ASP A 68 -8.90 2.80 -15.60
CA ASP A 68 -8.67 2.57 -17.02
C ASP A 68 -8.30 3.90 -17.67
N LYS A 69 -7.17 3.90 -18.37
CA LYS A 69 -6.77 5.03 -19.19
C LYS A 69 -7.60 4.98 -20.47
N THR A 70 -8.56 5.89 -20.60
CA THR A 70 -9.09 6.28 -21.92
C THR A 70 -8.08 7.18 -22.62
#